data_AF-A0A2Z6P1S8-F1
#
_entry.id   AF-A0A2Z6P1S8-F1
#
_cell.length_a   1.000
_cell.length_b   1.000
_cell.length_c   1.000
_cell.angle_alpha   90.00
_cell.angle_beta   90.00
_cell.angle_gamma   90.00
#
_symmetry.space_group_name_H-M   'P 1'
#
loop_
_entity.id
_entity.type
_entity.pdbx_description
1 polymer ?
#
loop_
_entity_poly.entity_id
_entity_poly.type
_entity_poly.pdbx_seq_one_letter_code
_entity_poly.pdbx_strand_id
1 'polypeptide(L)' 'MGYTEVKYIELNGFEIKTTLTDEGKSIDDHISSFFRPTDDYGTKVIGFDVEWPVEYKDSTDYLFKRFENS' A
#
# COMPACT_ATOMS: atom_id res chain seq x y z
N MET A 1 17.30 3.69 7.57
CA MET A 1 17.11 4.91 6.77
C MET A 1 15.95 4.60 5.86
N GLY A 2 14.85 5.34 5.96
CA GLY A 2 13.68 5.10 5.11
C GLY A 2 14.03 5.29 3.63
N TYR A 3 13.33 4.56 2.79
CA TYR A 3 13.38 4.64 1.34
C TYR A 3 12.23 5.52 0.86
N THR A 4 12.54 6.52 0.04
CA THR A 4 11.54 7.34 -0.64
C THR A 4 11.99 7.56 -2.07
N GLU A 5 11.16 7.16 -3.04
CA GLU A 5 11.44 7.26 -4.47
C GLU A 5 10.24 7.86 -5.21
N VAL A 6 10.51 8.70 -6.20
CA VAL A 6 9.50 9.17 -7.15
C VAL A 6 9.48 8.23 -8.35
N LYS A 7 8.31 7.68 -8.67
CA LYS A 7 8.07 6.87 -9.86
C LYS A 7 7.05 7.53 -10.77
N TYR A 8 6.99 7.04 -12.00
CA TYR A 8 5.96 7.41 -12.97
C TYR A 8 5.28 6.13 -13.44
N ILE A 9 3.95 6.14 -13.45
CA ILE A 9 3.13 5.04 -13.98
C ILE A 9 2.31 5.58 -15.15
N GLU A 10 2.24 4.84 -16.24
CA GLU A 10 1.35 5.16 -17.36
C GLU A 10 -0.03 4.56 -17.07
N LEU A 11 -1.06 5.39 -17.12
CA LEU A 11 -2.46 5.02 -16.94
C LEU A 11 -3.31 5.69 -18.01
N ASN A 12 -3.81 4.89 -18.96
CA ASN A 12 -4.69 5.33 -20.06
C ASN A 12 -4.13 6.46 -20.93
N GLY A 13 -2.83 6.43 -21.23
CA GLY A 13 -2.09 7.43 -21.99
C GLY A 13 -1.61 8.63 -21.17
N PHE A 14 -1.86 8.64 -19.86
CA PHE A 14 -1.40 9.69 -18.94
C PHE A 14 -0.30 9.18 -18.04
N GLU A 15 0.77 9.97 -17.92
CA GLU A 15 1.85 9.68 -16.99
C GLU A 15 1.51 10.26 -15.61
N ILE A 16 1.38 9.39 -14.61
CA ILE A 16 1.07 9.75 -13.23
C ILE A 16 2.34 9.65 -12.40
N LYS A 17 2.76 10.78 -11.82
CA LYS A 17 3.83 10.84 -10.84
C LYS A 17 3.36 10.26 -9.50
N THR A 18 4.08 9.27 -8.99
CA THR A 18 3.78 8.58 -7.72
C THR A 18 4.99 8.61 -6.79
N THR A 19 4.72 8.49 -5.48
CA THR A 19 5.75 8.33 -4.45
C THR A 19 5.68 6.92 -3.91
N LEU A 20 6.80 6.20 -3.92
CA LEU A 20 6.98 4.92 -3.23
C LEU A 20 7.82 5.18 -1.98
N THR A 21 7.30 4.86 -0.80
CA THR A 21 8.01 5.11 0.45
C THR A 21 7.68 4.08 1.53
N ASP A 22 8.68 3.75 2.35
CA ASP A 22 8.52 3.04 3.64
C ASP A 22 8.80 3.97 4.84
N GLU A 23 9.08 5.25 4.58
CA GLU A 23 9.41 6.25 5.59
C GLU A 23 8.15 6.78 6.27
N GLY A 24 7.93 6.39 7.53
CA GLY A 24 6.73 6.76 8.29
C GLY A 24 6.40 8.25 8.28
N LYS A 25 7.41 9.13 8.37
CA LYS A 25 7.19 10.58 8.30
C LYS A 25 6.67 11.02 6.93
N SER A 26 7.23 10.49 5.84
CA SER A 26 6.78 10.79 4.48
C SER A 26 5.36 10.28 4.23
N ILE A 27 5.02 9.12 4.80
CA ILE A 27 3.66 8.56 4.77
C ILE A 27 2.68 9.50 5.49
N ASP A 28 2.98 9.92 6.72
CA ASP A 28 2.14 10.83 7.50
C ASP A 28 1.96 12.19 6.80
N ASP A 29 3.04 12.75 6.26
CA ASP A 29 3.02 14.02 5.53
C ASP A 29 2.15 13.92 4.26
N HIS A 30 2.25 12.82 3.50
CA HIS A 30 1.43 12.60 2.31
C HIS A 30 -0.04 12.38 2.64
N ILE A 31 -0.36 11.49 3.59
CA ILE A 31 -1.74 11.20 3.99
C ILE A 31 -2.41 12.44 4.57
N SER A 32 -1.73 13.16 5.47
CA SER A 32 -2.29 14.38 6.07
C SER A 32 -2.59 15.47 5.04
N SER A 33 -1.80 15.56 3.97
CA SER A 33 -2.05 16.52 2.88
C SER A 33 -3.38 16.28 2.15
N PHE A 34 -3.80 15.01 1.97
CA PHE A 34 -5.08 14.68 1.34
C PHE A 34 -6.27 15.13 2.19
N PHE A 35 -6.15 15.08 3.51
CA PHE A 35 -7.19 15.51 4.44
C PHE A 35 -7.25 17.02 4.67
N ARG A 36 -6.31 17.80 4.11
CA ARG A 36 -6.40 19.25 4.17
C ARG A 36 -7.66 19.73 3.44
N PRO A 37 -8.38 20.73 3.99
CA PRO A 37 -9.52 21.35 3.32
C PRO A 37 -9.17 21.72 1.88
N THR A 38 -10.10 21.56 0.93
CA THR A 38 -9.95 22.24 -0.36
C THR A 38 -10.32 23.70 -0.19
N ASP A 39 -9.62 24.57 -0.92
CA ASP A 39 -9.87 26.01 -0.88
C ASP A 39 -11.20 26.40 -1.57
N ASP A 40 -11.83 25.47 -2.29
CA ASP A 40 -12.91 25.72 -3.25
C ASP A 40 -14.30 25.18 -2.83
N TYR A 41 -14.46 24.71 -1.59
CA TYR A 41 -15.69 24.06 -1.08
C TYR A 41 -16.13 22.82 -1.89
N GLY A 42 -15.28 22.29 -2.78
CA GLY A 42 -15.56 21.12 -3.58
C GLY A 42 -15.58 19.81 -2.78
N THR A 43 -16.33 18.83 -3.27
CA THR A 43 -16.26 17.46 -2.73
C THR A 43 -14.92 16.83 -3.09
N LYS A 44 -14.17 16.38 -2.08
CA LYS A 44 -12.93 15.64 -2.27
C LYS A 44 -13.21 14.14 -2.32
N VAL A 45 -12.70 13.45 -3.33
CA VAL A 45 -12.84 11.99 -3.51
C VAL A 45 -11.47 11.34 -3.36
N ILE A 46 -11.38 10.30 -2.53
CA ILE A 46 -10.14 9.55 -2.26
C ILE A 46 -10.40 8.09 -2.58
N GLY A 47 -9.61 7.52 -3.49
CA GLY A 47 -9.56 6.07 -3.74
C GLY A 47 -8.39 5.45 -3.00
N PHE A 48 -8.58 4.26 -2.44
CA PHE A 48 -7.52 3.48 -1.82
C PHE A 48 -7.61 2.03 -2.29
N ASP A 49 -6.46 1.39 -2.40
CA ASP A 49 -6.30 -0.04 -2.65
C ASP A 49 -5.22 -0.58 -1.71
N VAL A 50 -5.34 -1.84 -1.30
CA VAL A 50 -4.43 -2.47 -0.35
C VAL A 50 -4.04 -3.87 -0.80
N GLU A 51 -2.74 -4.15 -0.78
CA GLU A 51 -2.21 -5.50 -1.00
C GLU A 51 -1.81 -6.11 0.35
N TRP A 52 -2.30 -7.33 0.61
CA TRP A 52 -1.90 -8.08 1.79
C TRP A 52 -0.94 -9.20 1.39
N PRO A 53 0.17 -9.41 2.13
CA PRO A 53 1.00 -10.58 1.90
C PRO A 53 0.16 -11.82 2.19
N VAL A 54 0.01 -12.68 1.19
CA VAL A 54 -0.56 -14.01 1.41
C VAL A 54 0.54 -14.86 2.03
N GLU A 55 0.44 -15.12 3.33
CA GLU A 55 1.21 -16.20 3.94
C GLU A 55 0.75 -17.50 3.29
N TYR A 56 1.54 -18.04 2.37
CA TYR A 56 1.41 -19.43 1.97
C TYR A 56 1.76 -20.28 3.19
N LYS A 57 0.75 -20.59 4.02
CA LYS A 57 0.84 -21.75 4.90
C LYS A 57 0.92 -22.95 3.99
N ASP A 58 2.13 -23.47 3.83
CA ASP A 58 2.36 -24.66 3.06
C ASP A 58 1.41 -25.75 3.58
N SER A 59 0.55 -26.26 2.69
CA SER A 59 -0.47 -27.26 3.04
C SER A 59 0.13 -28.55 3.62
N THR A 60 1.45 -28.68 3.57
CA THR A 60 2.24 -29.73 4.22
C THR A 60 2.30 -29.60 5.75
N ASP A 61 2.11 -28.41 6.34
CA ASP A 61 2.09 -28.23 7.81
C ASP A 61 0.96 -29.04 8.48
N TYR A 62 -0.15 -29.25 7.76
CA TYR A 62 -1.27 -30.10 8.24
C TYR A 62 -1.00 -31.59 8.03
N LEU A 63 -0.17 -31.96 7.04
CA LEU A 63 0.20 -33.35 6.78
C LEU A 63 1.20 -33.85 7.82
N PHE A 64 2.24 -33.08 8.15
CA PHE A 64 3.25 -33.50 9.13
C PHE A 64 2.73 -33.50 10.57
N LYS A 65 1.86 -32.57 10.97
CA LYS A 65 1.20 -32.61 12.30
C LYS A 65 0.30 -33.82 12.52
N ARG A 66 -0.22 -34.42 11.44
CA ARG A 66 -1.04 -35.64 11.53
C ARG A 66 -0.21 -36.89 11.79
N PHE A 67 1.03 -36.94 11.27
CA PHE A 67 1.93 -38.09 11.45
C PHE A 67 2.67 -38.09 12.78
N GLU A 68 2.83 -36.95 13.45
CA GLU A 68 3.44 -36.89 14.79
C GLU A 68 2.48 -37.28 15.93
N ASN A 69 1.17 -37.38 15.64
CA ASN A 69 0.14 -37.76 16.61
C ASN A 69 -0.52 -39.13 16.30
N SER A 70 0.16 -39.99 15.53
CA SER A 70 -0.29 -41.35 15.17
C SER A 70 0.53 -42.44 15.86
#